data_AF-A0A547LXA7-F1
#
_entry.id   AF-A0A547LXA7-F1
#
_cell.length_a   1.000
_cell.length_b   1.000
_cell.length_c   1.000
_cell.angle_alpha   90.00
_cell.angle_beta   90.00
_cell.angle_gamma   90.00
#
_symmetry.space_group_name_H-M   'P 1'
#
loop_
_entity.id
_entity.type
_entity.pdbx_description
1 polymer ?
#
loop_
_entity_poly.entity_id
_entity_poly.type
_entity_poly.pdbx_seq_one_letter_code
_entity_poly.pdbx_strand_id
1 'polypeptide(L)'
;MLNRFMLIVVFVPLAIILIALAVANRELVAFTLDPFNPGNPKLTLTLPLFIFLFLALAIGMIVGSLATWVKQGRYRKLARQRGVEAENLRQAVSRAPSAPQGSAQGQAQGSAQGSAQGSALPKPTS
;
A
#
# COMPACT_ATOMS: atom_id res chain seq x y z
N MET A 1 -1.26 8.51 -16.40
CA MET A 1 -1.91 9.50 -17.29
C MET A 1 -3.43 9.51 -17.12
N LEU A 2 -4.08 8.36 -16.90
CA LEU A 2 -5.53 8.26 -16.65
C LEU A 2 -6.07 9.20 -15.55
N ASN A 3 -5.35 9.36 -14.44
CA ASN A 3 -5.80 10.18 -13.31
C ASN A 3 -5.98 11.65 -13.69
N ARG A 4 -5.12 12.19 -14.57
CA ARG A 4 -5.22 13.58 -15.04
C ARG A 4 -6.39 13.74 -16.01
N PHE A 5 -6.60 12.77 -16.89
CA PHE A 5 -7.74 12.76 -17.81
C PHE A 5 -9.07 12.72 -17.05
N MET A 6 -9.20 11.84 -16.06
CA MET A 6 -10.41 11.71 -15.25
C MET A 6 -10.69 12.95 -14.41
N LEU A 7 -9.65 13.62 -13.92
CA LEU A 7 -9.78 14.92 -13.25
C LEU A 7 -10.35 15.96 -14.22
N ILE A 8 -9.81 16.08 -15.43
CA ILE A 8 -10.29 17.04 -16.44
C ILE A 8 -11.75 16.76 -16.81
N VAL A 9 -12.09 15.49 -17.09
CA VAL A 9 -13.46 15.09 -17.47
C VAL A 9 -14.49 15.39 -16.39
N VAL A 10 -14.10 15.37 -15.10
CA VAL A 10 -15.01 15.70 -14.00
C VAL A 10 -15.02 17.21 -13.69
N PHE A 11 -13.85 17.84 -13.61
CA PHE A 11 -13.73 19.24 -13.18
C PHE A 11 -14.16 20.24 -14.26
N VAL A 12 -13.95 19.95 -15.55
CA VAL A 12 -14.35 20.87 -16.63
C VAL A 12 -15.87 21.06 -16.68
N PRO A 13 -16.71 20.01 -16.79
CA PRO A 13 -18.16 20.20 -16.77
C PRO A 13 -18.65 20.77 -15.45
N LEU A 14 -18.06 20.37 -14.31
CA LEU A 14 -18.38 20.97 -13.03
C LEU A 14 -18.12 22.49 -13.03
N ALA A 15 -16.97 22.93 -13.57
CA ALA A 15 -16.64 24.35 -13.68
C ALA A 15 -17.62 25.09 -14.60
N ILE A 16 -18.01 24.49 -15.73
CA ILE A 16 -19.02 25.08 -16.63
C ILE A 16 -20.34 25.30 -15.89
N ILE A 17 -20.82 24.30 -15.13
CA ILE A 17 -22.05 24.42 -14.33
C ILE A 17 -21.93 25.53 -13.29
N LEU A 18 -20.80 25.61 -12.57
CA LEU A 18 -20.58 26.65 -11.57
C LEU A 18 -20.55 28.05 -12.19
N ILE A 19 -19.91 28.22 -13.35
CA ILE A 19 -19.88 29.50 -14.07
C ILE A 19 -21.28 29.86 -14.57
N ALA A 20 -22.01 28.90 -15.17
CA ALA A 20 -23.36 29.13 -15.64
C ALA A 20 -24.31 29.54 -14.50
N LEU A 21 -24.23 28.85 -13.35
CA LEU A 21 -24.97 29.22 -12.14
C LEU A 21 -24.56 30.60 -11.63
N ALA A 22 -23.28 30.96 -11.67
CA ALA A 22 -22.80 32.28 -11.25
C ALA A 22 -23.33 33.41 -12.12
N VAL A 23 -23.34 33.21 -13.44
CA VAL A 23 -23.85 34.20 -14.40
C VAL A 23 -25.38 34.31 -14.30
N ALA A 24 -26.08 33.17 -14.19
CA ALA A 24 -27.53 33.14 -14.07
C ALA A 24 -28.03 33.70 -12.73
N ASN A 25 -27.28 33.48 -11.64
CA ASN A 25 -27.63 33.88 -10.28
C ASN A 25 -26.64 34.93 -9.77
N ARG A 26 -26.51 36.03 -10.52
CA ARG A 26 -25.74 37.22 -10.13
C ARG A 26 -26.44 38.08 -9.07
N GLU A 27 -27.73 37.83 -8.87
CA GLU A 27 -28.56 38.55 -7.91
C GLU A 27 -28.10 38.30 -6.47
N LEU A 28 -28.29 39.32 -5.64
CA LEU A 28 -27.96 39.26 -4.21
C LEU A 28 -29.01 38.44 -3.48
N VAL A 29 -28.60 37.32 -2.89
CA VAL A 29 -29.47 36.45 -2.10
C VAL A 29 -29.09 36.54 -0.64
N ALA A 30 -30.08 36.83 0.22
CA ALA A 30 -29.91 36.83 1.66
C ALA A 30 -29.80 35.38 2.16
N PHE A 31 -28.64 35.01 2.66
CA PHE A 31 -28.38 33.71 3.27
C PHE A 31 -28.19 33.87 4.78
N THR A 32 -29.13 33.37 5.56
CA THR A 32 -29.09 33.45 7.03
C THR A 32 -28.45 32.19 7.61
N LEU A 33 -27.32 32.37 8.30
CA LEU A 33 -26.54 31.32 8.96
C LEU A 33 -27.04 31.02 10.39
N ASP A 34 -28.35 31.07 10.62
CA ASP A 34 -28.96 30.83 11.94
C ASP A 34 -30.08 29.78 11.81
N PRO A 35 -29.88 28.54 12.31
CA PRO A 35 -30.88 27.49 12.24
C PRO A 35 -32.01 27.63 13.26
N PHE A 36 -31.89 28.54 14.25
CA PHE A 36 -32.87 28.72 15.32
C PHE A 36 -33.63 30.05 15.22
N ASN A 37 -33.09 31.05 14.53
CA ASN A 37 -33.75 32.33 14.33
C ASN A 37 -33.57 32.85 12.88
N PRO A 38 -34.35 32.30 11.92
CA PRO A 38 -34.29 32.70 10.52
C PRO A 38 -34.80 34.15 10.39
N GLY A 39 -33.89 35.11 10.39
CA GLY A 39 -34.20 36.55 10.33
C GLY A 39 -33.27 37.46 11.14
N ASN A 40 -32.34 36.90 11.92
CA ASN A 40 -31.37 37.70 12.67
C ASN A 40 -30.36 38.40 11.73
N PRO A 41 -30.37 39.75 11.62
CA PRO A 41 -29.53 40.48 10.66
C PRO A 41 -28.03 40.36 10.95
N LYS A 42 -27.64 39.89 12.15
CA LYS A 42 -26.23 39.70 12.52
C LYS A 42 -25.58 38.49 11.83
N LEU A 43 -26.38 37.50 11.43
CA LEU A 43 -25.92 36.27 10.77
C LEU A 43 -26.48 36.11 9.35
N THR A 44 -27.12 37.15 8.81
CA THR A 44 -27.57 37.20 7.42
C THR A 44 -26.48 37.80 6.54
N LEU A 45 -25.95 36.99 5.63
CA LEU A 45 -25.00 37.41 4.60
C LEU A 45 -25.74 37.53 3.27
N THR A 46 -25.75 38.74 2.71
CA THR A 46 -26.34 38.98 1.39
C THR A 46 -25.25 38.99 0.34
N LEU A 47 -25.05 37.85 -0.32
CA LEU A 47 -24.03 37.63 -1.33
C LEU A 47 -24.65 36.83 -2.49
N PRO A 48 -24.12 36.95 -3.72
CA PRO A 48 -24.54 36.08 -4.81
C PRO A 48 -24.29 34.60 -4.50
N LEU A 49 -25.18 33.71 -4.95
CA LEU A 49 -25.14 32.28 -4.59
C LEU A 49 -23.85 31.57 -5.00
N PHE A 50 -23.19 32.03 -6.06
CA PHE A 50 -21.93 31.42 -6.49
C PHE A 50 -20.82 31.53 -5.44
N ILE A 51 -20.83 32.58 -4.61
CA ILE A 51 -19.81 32.77 -3.57
C ILE A 51 -19.91 31.66 -2.53
N PHE A 52 -21.14 31.34 -2.09
CA PHE A 52 -21.36 30.24 -1.16
C PHE A 52 -20.99 28.89 -1.77
N LEU A 53 -21.29 28.67 -3.05
CA LEU A 53 -20.89 27.44 -3.77
C LEU A 53 -19.37 27.28 -3.87
N PHE A 54 -18.64 28.34 -4.25
CA PHE A 54 -17.18 28.29 -4.30
C PHE A 54 -16.56 28.07 -2.92
N LEU A 55 -17.13 28.69 -1.88
CA LEU A 55 -16.65 28.49 -0.51
C LEU A 55 -16.88 27.05 -0.03
N ALA A 56 -18.08 26.49 -0.30
CA ALA A 56 -18.38 25.10 0.00
C ALA A 56 -17.45 24.14 -0.76
N LEU A 57 -17.19 24.42 -2.05
CA LEU A 57 -16.25 23.63 -2.85
C LEU A 57 -14.82 23.72 -2.30
N ALA A 58 -14.35 24.91 -1.93
CA ALA A 58 -13.02 25.12 -1.36
C ALA A 58 -12.86 24.37 -0.04
N ILE A 59 -13.84 24.47 0.86
CA ILE A 59 -13.87 23.71 2.12
C ILE A 59 -13.86 22.21 1.83
N GLY A 60 -14.71 21.74 0.93
CA GLY A 60 -14.77 20.34 0.52
C GLY A 60 -13.44 19.82 -0.04
N MET A 61 -12.74 20.64 -0.84
CA MET A 61 -11.42 20.32 -1.39
C MET A 61 -10.36 20.23 -0.30
N ILE A 62 -10.36 21.16 0.67
CA ILE A 62 -9.45 21.13 1.82
C ILE A 62 -9.68 19.84 2.63
N VAL A 63 -10.93 19.59 3.03
CA VAL A 63 -11.30 18.41 3.82
C VAL A 63 -10.97 17.12 3.07
N GLY A 64 -11.29 17.04 1.78
CA GLY A 64 -10.97 15.89 0.93
C GLY A 64 -9.46 15.66 0.77
N SER A 65 -8.68 16.73 0.67
CA SER A 65 -7.21 16.67 0.62
C SER A 65 -6.62 16.18 1.93
N LEU A 66 -7.12 16.70 3.07
CA LEU A 66 -6.71 16.25 4.40
C LEU A 66 -7.05 14.77 4.61
N ALA A 67 -8.26 14.35 4.26
CA ALA A 67 -8.70 12.95 4.37
C ALA A 67 -7.82 12.02 3.51
N THR A 68 -7.46 12.46 2.30
CA THR A 68 -6.56 11.72 1.41
C THR A 68 -5.15 11.61 2.00
N TRP A 69 -4.64 12.68 2.60
CA TRP A 69 -3.32 12.69 3.24
C TRP A 69 -3.26 11.75 4.46
N VAL A 70 -4.29 11.76 5.30
CA VAL A 70 -4.41 10.84 6.44
C VAL A 70 -4.48 9.38 5.95
N LYS A 71 -5.27 9.11 4.91
CA LYS A 71 -5.36 7.77 4.30
C LYS A 71 -4.01 7.30 3.75
N GLN A 72 -3.30 8.13 2.98
CA GLN A 72 -1.98 7.81 2.42
C GLN A 72 -0.88 7.71 3.49
N GLY A 73 -0.92 8.54 4.53
CA GLY A 73 0.04 8.52 5.65
C GLY A 73 0.03 7.20 6.42
N ARG A 74 -1.14 6.56 6.55
CA ARG A 74 -1.29 5.24 7.18
C ARG A 74 -0.62 4.11 6.39
N TYR A 75 -0.61 4.18 5.06
CA TYR A 75 0.06 3.19 4.20
C TYR A 75 1.59 3.27 4.26
N ARG A 76 2.17 4.45 4.55
CA ARG A 76 3.62 4.60 4.73
C ARG A 76 4.17 3.81 5.92
N LYS A 77 3.39 3.62 6.99
CA LYS A 77 3.77 2.76 8.12
C LYS A 77 3.65 1.27 7.79
N LEU A 78 2.61 0.87 7.05
CA LEU A 78 2.41 -0.53 6.63
C LEU A 78 3.48 -1.00 5.63
N ALA A 79 3.93 -0.14 4.73
CA ALA A 79 4.98 -0.48 3.76
C ALA A 79 6.32 -0.82 4.43
N ARG A 80 6.66 -0.16 5.54
CA ARG A 80 7.86 -0.49 6.32
C ARG A 80 7.72 -1.85 7.02
N GLN A 81 6.57 -2.16 7.58
CA GLN A 81 6.33 -3.45 8.24
C GLN A 81 6.36 -4.61 7.25
N ARG A 82 5.73 -4.46 6.07
CA ARG A 82 5.78 -5.47 5.02
C ARG A 82 7.15 -5.64 4.37
N GLY A 83 7.95 -4.57 4.30
CA GLY A 83 9.34 -4.67 3.84
C GLY A 83 10.21 -5.50 4.77
N VAL A 84 10.05 -5.34 6.09
CA VAL A 84 10.79 -6.12 7.10
C VAL A 84 10.34 -7.58 7.09
N GLU A 85 9.05 -7.86 6.94
CA GLU A 85 8.55 -9.24 6.82
C GLU A 85 9.02 -9.93 5.53
N ALA A 86 9.01 -9.22 4.40
CA ALA A 86 9.51 -9.75 3.13
C ALA A 86 11.02 -10.01 3.16
N GLU A 87 11.79 -9.14 3.83
CA GLU A 87 13.23 -9.32 4.03
C GLU A 87 13.53 -10.49 4.97
N ASN A 88 12.79 -10.62 6.07
CA ASN A 88 12.92 -11.76 6.98
C ASN A 88 12.58 -13.10 6.30
N LEU A 89 11.55 -13.12 5.44
CA LEU A 89 11.21 -14.30 4.64
C LEU A 89 12.30 -14.63 3.61
N ARG A 90 12.89 -13.63 2.95
CA ARG A 90 14.03 -13.82 2.04
C ARG A 90 15.25 -14.35 2.77
N GLN A 91 15.56 -13.82 3.95
CA GLN A 91 16.68 -14.30 4.76
C GLN A 91 16.45 -15.71 5.30
N ALA A 92 15.22 -16.07 5.67
CA ALA A 92 14.88 -17.45 6.08
C ALA A 92 15.05 -18.46 4.93
N VAL A 93 14.70 -18.08 3.69
CA VAL A 93 14.91 -18.92 2.50
C VAL A 93 16.40 -19.02 2.16
N SER A 94 17.17 -17.93 2.28
CA SER A 94 18.63 -17.95 2.04
C SER A 94 19.43 -18.68 3.12
N ARG A 95 18.88 -18.78 4.34
CA ARG A 95 19.52 -19.42 5.50
C ARG A 95 19.07 -20.87 5.68
N ALA A 96 18.05 -21.33 4.94
CA ALA A 96 17.73 -22.74 4.82
C ALA A 96 18.97 -23.44 4.25
N PRO A 97 19.68 -24.26 5.04
CA PRO A 97 20.87 -24.92 4.58
C PRO A 97 20.47 -25.84 3.43
N SER A 98 21.19 -25.73 2.30
CA SER A 98 21.27 -26.83 1.34
C SER A 98 21.52 -28.10 2.14
N ALA A 99 20.57 -29.03 2.07
CA ALA A 99 20.64 -30.32 2.75
C ALA A 99 22.04 -30.92 2.56
N PRO A 100 22.65 -31.52 3.59
CA PRO A 100 24.00 -32.06 3.49
C PRO A 100 24.03 -33.20 2.46
N GLN A 101 24.30 -32.86 1.20
CA GLN A 101 24.78 -33.79 0.17
C GLN A 101 26.26 -34.02 0.49
N GLY A 102 26.55 -35.00 1.33
CA GLY A 102 27.93 -35.30 1.69
C GLY A 102 28.14 -36.36 2.75
N SER A 103 27.26 -37.35 2.88
CA SER A 103 27.49 -38.48 3.79
C SER A 103 26.96 -39.80 3.22
N ALA A 104 27.26 -40.08 1.95
CA ALA A 104 26.93 -41.37 1.32
C ALA A 104 28.05 -41.95 0.43
N GLN A 105 29.32 -41.55 0.62
CA GLN A 105 30.47 -42.14 -0.09
C GLN A 105 31.53 -42.80 0.81
N GLY A 106 31.33 -42.85 2.14
CA GLY A 106 32.35 -43.37 3.07
C GLY A 106 32.16 -44.80 3.58
N GLN A 107 31.05 -45.50 3.28
CA GLN A 107 30.73 -46.80 3.92
C GLN A 107 30.80 -48.03 2.99
N ALA A 108 31.16 -47.87 1.72
CA ALA A 108 31.28 -49.01 0.79
C ALA A 108 32.68 -49.64 0.67
N GLN A 109 33.69 -49.14 1.41
CA GLN A 109 35.09 -49.57 1.25
C GLN A 109 35.67 -50.40 2.43
N GLY A 110 34.86 -50.74 3.44
CA GLY A 110 35.34 -51.41 4.66
C GLY A 110 35.07 -52.92 4.78
N SER A 111 34.34 -53.55 3.87
CA SER A 111 33.87 -54.94 4.05
C SER A 111 34.60 -55.99 3.19
N ALA A 112 35.67 -55.63 2.47
CA ALA A 112 36.42 -56.55 1.61
C ALA A 112 37.78 -57.01 2.17
N GLN A 113 38.06 -56.78 3.45
CA GLN A 113 39.32 -57.17 4.09
C GLN A 113 39.06 -58.19 5.21
N GLY A 114 38.64 -59.39 4.83
CA GLY A 114 38.28 -60.43 5.79
C GLY A 114 38.03 -61.80 5.18
N SER A 115 38.88 -62.27 4.26
CA SER A 115 38.78 -63.64 3.73
C SER A 115 40.05 -64.09 2.99
N ALA A 116 41.23 -63.99 3.62
CA ALA A 116 42.43 -64.66 3.11
C ALA A 116 43.51 -64.86 4.18
N GLN A 117 43.19 -65.54 5.29
CA GLN A 117 44.24 -66.09 6.14
C GLN A 117 43.73 -67.28 6.95
N GLY A 118 44.10 -68.48 6.49
CA GLY A 118 43.82 -69.73 7.16
C GLY A 118 43.93 -70.89 6.20
N SER A 119 45.15 -71.40 5.99
CA SER A 119 45.49 -72.81 5.71
C SER A 119 46.89 -72.92 5.07
N ALA A 120 47.93 -72.66 5.85
CA ALA A 120 49.27 -73.19 5.58
C ALA A 120 49.48 -74.38 6.53
N LEU A 121 49.38 -75.60 5.99
CA LEU A 121 49.73 -76.84 6.68
C LEU A 121 51.07 -77.33 6.08
N PRO A 122 52.11 -77.60 6.89
CA PRO A 122 53.39 -78.09 6.37
C PRO A 122 53.32 -79.60 6.11
N LYS A 123 54.04 -80.09 5.10
CA LYS A 123 54.42 -81.51 5.01
C LYS A 123 55.91 -81.68 4.67
N PRO A 124 56.51 -82.79 5.14
CA PRO A 124 57.93 -82.89 5.44
C PRO A 124 58.73 -83.56 4.32
N THR A 125 60.03 -83.29 4.34
CA THR A 125 61.18 -84.15 3.98
C THR A 125 60.95 -85.32 2.99
N SER A 126 61.56 -85.24 1.81
CA SER A 126 62.71 -86.06 1.34
C SER A 126 62.89 -85.88 -0.16
#